data_AF-A0A1C4EE40-F1
#
_entry.id   AF-A0A1C4EE40-F1
#
_cell.length_a   1.000
_cell.length_b   1.000
_cell.length_c   1.000
_cell.angle_alpha   90.00
_cell.angle_beta   90.00
_cell.angle_gamma   90.00
#
_symmetry.space_group_name_H-M   'P 1'
#
loop_
_entity.id
_entity.type
_entity.pdbx_description
1 polymer ?
#
loop_
_entity_poly.entity_id
_entity_poly.type
_entity_poly.pdbx_seq_one_letter_code
_entity_poly.pdbx_strand_id
1 'polypeptide(L)'
;MIKYLLFTGIVCLATNAQAQDIKTLRNINASQGTTYLDLQHGDTVSSNRHWDIALFKTTLSVNEPAILLHAKFEELVKAPDAPYQTDSDTLKAIPTGSGKGWYQYNMEEHTITPLPDKVIVLKVDDQTFIKLQIESYYKDGKPWEAGAYYTLRYAILH
;
A
#
# COMPACT_ATOMS: atom_id res chain seq x y z
N MET A 1 24.47 46.21 42.67
CA MET A 1 23.24 45.80 41.98
C MET A 1 23.61 44.70 40.99
N ILE A 2 23.27 43.45 41.32
CA ILE A 2 23.54 42.27 40.48
C ILE A 2 22.31 42.07 39.59
N LYS A 3 22.51 42.11 38.26
CA LYS A 3 21.43 41.95 37.28
C LYS A 3 21.51 40.52 36.75
N TYR A 4 20.59 39.66 37.18
CA TYR A 4 20.43 38.32 36.62
C TYR A 4 19.71 38.43 35.27
N LEU A 5 20.38 37.98 34.21
CA LEU A 5 19.78 37.84 32.88
C LEU A 5 19.29 36.40 32.75
N LEU A 6 17.98 36.17 32.83
CA LEU A 6 17.36 34.88 32.59
C LEU A 6 17.33 34.62 31.07
N PHE A 7 18.10 33.65 30.60
CA PHE A 7 17.92 33.06 29.27
C PHE A 7 16.87 31.96 29.35
N THR A 8 15.64 32.25 28.93
CA THR A 8 14.65 31.23 28.61
C THR A 8 15.06 30.54 27.32
N GLY A 9 15.80 29.45 27.44
CA GLY A 9 16.09 28.55 26.33
C GLY A 9 14.82 27.83 25.90
N ILE A 10 14.30 28.16 24.72
CA ILE A 10 13.32 27.32 24.03
C ILE A 10 14.09 26.09 23.55
N VAL A 11 13.87 24.95 24.21
CA VAL A 11 14.27 23.65 23.67
C VAL A 11 13.24 23.29 22.60
N CYS A 12 13.57 23.58 21.35
CA CYS A 12 12.83 23.03 20.21
C CYS A 12 13.31 21.60 20.01
N LEU A 13 12.56 20.62 20.51
CA LEU A 13 12.72 19.23 20.12
C LEU A 13 12.29 19.13 18.65
N ALA A 14 13.24 19.19 17.72
CA ALA A 14 12.98 18.84 16.34
C ALA A 14 12.67 17.34 16.31
N THR A 15 11.39 16.99 16.16
CA THR A 15 11.02 15.63 15.76
C THR A 15 11.53 15.45 14.33
N ASN A 16 12.54 14.61 14.16
CA ASN A 16 12.93 14.15 12.83
C ASN A 16 11.75 13.35 12.26
N ALA A 17 10.86 14.01 11.52
CA ALA A 17 9.98 13.32 10.60
C ALA A 17 10.88 12.78 9.48
N GLN A 18 11.34 11.54 9.64
CA GLN A 18 12.11 10.89 8.59
C GLN A 18 11.15 10.72 7.40
N ALA A 19 11.51 11.33 6.27
CA ALA A 19 10.74 11.17 5.04
C ALA A 19 10.69 9.68 4.69
N GLN A 20 9.50 9.16 4.40
CA GLN A 20 9.33 7.77 4.02
C GLN A 20 9.94 7.55 2.63
N ASP A 21 10.73 6.49 2.46
CA ASP A 21 11.26 6.10 1.16
C ASP A 21 10.16 5.45 0.33
N ILE A 22 9.51 6.26 -0.51
CA ILE A 22 8.39 5.82 -1.35
C ILE A 22 8.94 5.24 -2.65
N LYS A 23 8.64 3.97 -2.89
CA LYS A 23 8.95 3.24 -4.12
C LYS A 23 7.71 3.12 -5.00
N THR A 24 7.91 3.08 -6.32
CA THR A 24 6.84 2.90 -7.31
C THR A 24 7.16 1.76 -8.25
N LEU A 25 6.24 0.81 -8.39
CA LEU A 25 6.28 -0.23 -9.40
C LEU A 25 5.23 0.10 -10.47
N ARG A 26 5.63 0.09 -11.73
CA ARG A 26 4.78 0.47 -12.87
C ARG A 26 4.61 -0.70 -13.83
N ASN A 27 3.47 -0.76 -14.50
CA ASN A 27 3.17 -1.73 -15.55
C ASN A 27 3.36 -3.21 -15.14
N ILE A 28 3.08 -3.55 -13.88
CA ILE A 28 3.12 -4.94 -13.41
C ILE A 28 2.00 -5.71 -14.11
N ASN A 29 2.35 -6.63 -15.00
CA ASN A 29 1.40 -7.37 -15.81
C ASN A 29 0.79 -8.55 -15.03
N ALA A 30 -0.47 -8.41 -14.61
CA ALA A 30 -1.29 -9.46 -13.99
C ALA A 30 -2.47 -9.89 -14.89
N SER A 31 -2.35 -9.71 -16.22
CA SER A 31 -3.43 -9.96 -17.16
C SER A 31 -3.58 -11.44 -17.55
N GLN A 32 -2.50 -12.21 -17.47
CA GLN A 32 -2.43 -13.61 -17.92
C GLN A 32 -2.48 -14.64 -16.78
N GLY A 33 -2.45 -14.19 -15.53
CA GLY A 33 -2.34 -15.06 -14.36
C GLY A 33 -1.95 -14.29 -13.12
N THR A 34 -1.72 -15.02 -12.04
CA THR A 34 -1.28 -14.43 -10.78
C THR A 34 0.16 -13.93 -10.89
N THR A 35 0.39 -12.69 -10.50
CA THR A 35 1.74 -12.10 -10.37
C THR A 35 2.05 -11.90 -8.90
N TYR A 36 3.18 -12.43 -8.44
CA TYR A 36 3.60 -12.36 -7.04
C TYR A 36 4.66 -11.26 -6.90
N LEU A 37 4.54 -10.44 -5.85
CA LEU A 37 5.47 -9.35 -5.55
C LEU A 37 6.15 -9.59 -4.21
N ASP A 38 7.46 -9.41 -4.18
CA ASP A 38 8.26 -9.20 -2.98
C ASP A 38 8.55 -7.69 -2.89
N LEU A 39 7.84 -7.00 -2.01
CA LEU A 39 7.91 -5.56 -1.84
C LEU A 39 9.16 -5.14 -1.07
N GLN A 40 9.69 -6.00 -0.20
CA GLN A 40 10.95 -5.72 0.52
C GLN A 40 12.10 -5.52 -0.49
N HIS A 41 12.15 -6.37 -1.51
CA HIS A 41 13.15 -6.28 -2.59
C HIS A 41 12.69 -5.45 -3.79
N GLY A 42 11.38 -5.24 -3.95
CA GLY A 42 10.80 -4.48 -5.08
C GLY A 42 10.71 -5.27 -6.38
N ASP A 43 10.61 -6.60 -6.28
CA ASP A 43 10.71 -7.53 -7.40
C ASP A 43 9.42 -8.32 -7.62
N THR A 44 9.14 -8.65 -8.89
CA THR A 44 8.20 -9.74 -9.22
C THR A 44 8.90 -11.08 -9.01
N VAL A 45 8.20 -12.04 -8.41
CA VAL A 45 8.78 -13.35 -8.05
C VAL A 45 7.89 -14.50 -8.53
N SER A 46 8.45 -15.71 -8.60
CA SER A 46 7.67 -16.94 -8.80
C SER A 46 6.97 -17.37 -7.51
N SER A 47 5.88 -18.12 -7.63
CA SER A 47 5.03 -18.55 -6.50
C SER A 47 5.72 -19.43 -5.45
N ASN A 48 6.87 -20.01 -5.77
CA ASN A 48 7.67 -20.85 -4.88
C ASN A 48 8.78 -20.08 -4.13
N ARG A 49 8.86 -18.76 -4.30
CA ARG A 49 9.71 -17.87 -3.49
C ARG A 49 8.86 -17.14 -2.45
N HIS A 50 9.51 -16.45 -1.52
CA HIS A 50 8.82 -15.51 -0.64
C HIS A 50 8.14 -14.41 -1.47
N TRP A 51 6.89 -14.06 -1.12
CA TRP A 51 6.11 -12.99 -1.73
C TRP A 51 5.21 -12.37 -0.65
N ASP A 52 4.92 -11.07 -0.78
CA ASP A 52 4.09 -10.33 0.19
C ASP A 52 2.64 -10.19 -0.32
N ILE A 53 2.49 -9.83 -1.60
CA ILE A 53 1.19 -9.61 -2.24
C ILE A 53 1.15 -10.25 -3.64
N ALA A 54 0.02 -10.85 -3.98
CA ALA A 54 -0.25 -11.45 -5.27
C ALA A 54 -1.41 -10.74 -5.98
N LEU A 55 -1.20 -10.43 -7.25
CA LEU A 55 -2.14 -9.70 -8.11
C LEU A 55 -2.77 -10.66 -9.12
N PHE A 56 -4.11 -10.71 -9.20
CA PHE A 56 -4.81 -11.43 -10.24
C PHE A 56 -6.08 -10.70 -10.67
N LYS A 57 -6.09 -10.15 -11.89
CA LYS A 57 -7.16 -9.23 -12.34
C LYS A 57 -7.38 -8.18 -11.26
N THR A 58 -8.57 -8.00 -10.68
CA THR A 58 -8.83 -7.04 -9.59
C THR A 58 -8.62 -7.60 -8.18
N THR A 59 -8.34 -8.89 -8.06
CA THR A 59 -8.18 -9.58 -6.79
C THR A 59 -6.75 -9.42 -6.30
N LEU A 60 -6.62 -9.05 -5.02
CA LEU A 60 -5.35 -9.07 -4.30
C LEU A 60 -5.40 -10.26 -3.33
N SER A 61 -4.30 -10.97 -3.21
CA SER A 61 -4.10 -11.96 -2.14
C SER A 61 -2.84 -11.62 -1.37
N VAL A 62 -2.83 -11.92 -0.08
CA VAL A 62 -1.71 -11.60 0.82
C VAL A 62 -1.13 -12.88 1.38
N ASN A 63 0.21 -12.95 1.48
CA ASN A 63 0.88 -14.07 2.14
C ASN A 63 0.92 -13.85 3.66
N GLU A 64 1.12 -12.60 4.05
CA GLU A 64 1.18 -12.15 5.43
C GLU A 64 -0.07 -11.36 5.84
N PRO A 65 -0.37 -11.21 7.14
CA PRO A 65 -1.53 -10.45 7.60
C PRO A 65 -1.54 -9.03 7.04
N ALA A 66 -2.72 -8.60 6.59
CA ALA A 66 -2.94 -7.28 6.00
C ALA A 66 -4.18 -6.60 6.55
N ILE A 67 -4.23 -5.28 6.39
CA ILE A 67 -5.43 -4.49 6.65
C ILE A 67 -5.64 -3.49 5.51
N LEU A 68 -6.91 -3.33 5.11
CA LEU A 68 -7.34 -2.25 4.22
C LEU A 68 -7.87 -1.09 5.07
N LEU A 69 -7.22 0.08 4.95
CA LEU A 69 -7.57 1.28 5.67
C LEU A 69 -8.30 2.29 4.77
N HIS A 70 -9.17 3.09 5.39
CA HIS A 70 -9.60 4.36 4.84
C HIS A 70 -8.67 5.46 5.38
N ALA A 71 -7.67 5.83 4.60
CA ALA A 71 -6.62 6.77 5.00
C ALA A 71 -5.98 7.41 3.77
N LYS A 72 -5.33 8.56 3.95
CA LYS A 72 -4.42 9.09 2.93
C LYS A 72 -3.05 8.48 3.10
N PHE A 73 -2.47 8.01 2.01
CA PHE A 73 -1.14 7.40 2.03
C PHE A 73 -0.09 8.32 2.62
N GLU A 74 -0.11 9.64 2.35
CA GLU A 74 0.87 10.59 2.90
C GLU A 74 0.76 10.81 4.42
N GLU A 75 -0.43 10.62 4.98
CA GLU A 75 -0.68 10.82 6.42
C GLU A 75 -0.31 9.56 7.23
N LEU A 76 -0.24 8.39 6.57
CA LEU A 76 0.08 7.13 7.21
C LEU A 76 1.60 6.95 7.35
N VAL A 77 2.15 7.49 8.45
CA VAL A 77 3.59 7.43 8.77
C VAL A 77 3.97 6.29 9.74
N LYS A 78 2.97 5.65 10.36
CA LYS A 78 3.14 4.51 11.29
C LYS A 78 2.08 3.44 11.02
N ALA A 79 2.41 2.20 11.34
CA ALA A 79 1.45 1.11 11.28
C ALA A 79 0.33 1.33 12.31
N PRO A 80 -0.95 1.14 11.95
CA PRO A 80 -2.02 1.22 12.92
C PRO A 80 -1.95 0.06 13.92
N ASP A 81 -2.28 0.34 15.17
CA ASP A 81 -2.59 -0.67 16.18
C ASP A 81 -4.04 -1.14 15.96
N ALA A 82 -4.21 -2.03 14.99
CA ALA A 82 -5.50 -2.53 14.53
C ALA A 82 -5.37 -4.02 14.14
N PRO A 83 -6.48 -4.78 14.12
CA PRO A 83 -6.42 -6.20 13.75
C PRO A 83 -6.12 -6.37 12.25
N TYR A 84 -5.00 -7.03 11.95
CA TYR A 84 -4.66 -7.49 10.60
C TYR A 84 -5.32 -8.85 10.34
N GLN A 85 -5.64 -9.12 9.08
CA GLN A 85 -6.33 -10.31 8.63
C GLN A 85 -5.45 -11.11 7.67
N THR A 86 -5.51 -12.43 7.75
CA THR A 86 -4.91 -13.33 6.76
C THR A 86 -5.96 -13.76 5.75
N ASP A 87 -5.53 -14.05 4.53
CA ASP A 87 -6.39 -14.71 3.56
C ASP A 87 -6.75 -16.14 4.00
N SER A 88 -7.95 -16.59 3.61
CA SER A 88 -8.42 -17.97 3.72
C SER A 88 -9.26 -18.32 2.48
N ASP A 89 -9.82 -19.54 2.45
CA ASP A 89 -10.71 -19.98 1.36
C ASP A 89 -12.00 -19.14 1.27
N THR A 90 -12.42 -18.51 2.36
CA THR A 90 -13.70 -17.78 2.45
C THR A 90 -13.55 -16.30 2.78
N LEU A 91 -12.38 -15.87 3.24
CA LEU A 91 -12.10 -14.50 3.66
C LEU A 91 -10.85 -13.98 2.95
N LYS A 92 -10.94 -12.74 2.46
CA LYS A 92 -9.79 -12.00 1.93
C LYS A 92 -9.50 -10.82 2.83
N ALA A 93 -8.23 -10.66 3.21
CA ALA A 93 -7.79 -9.51 4.01
C ALA A 93 -8.07 -8.19 3.29
N ILE A 94 -7.95 -8.21 1.95
CA ILE A 94 -8.40 -7.12 1.07
C ILE A 94 -9.67 -7.58 0.34
N PRO A 95 -10.85 -7.06 0.70
CA PRO A 95 -12.10 -7.47 0.07
C PRO A 95 -12.12 -7.20 -1.43
N THR A 96 -12.83 -8.04 -2.18
CA THR A 96 -13.07 -7.84 -3.61
C THR A 96 -14.39 -7.10 -3.85
N GLY A 97 -14.52 -6.54 -5.05
CA GLY A 97 -15.72 -5.85 -5.51
C GLY A 97 -15.64 -4.33 -5.38
N SER A 98 -16.37 -3.67 -6.28
CA SER A 98 -16.46 -2.21 -6.39
C SER A 98 -16.83 -1.56 -5.05
N GLY A 99 -16.05 -0.56 -4.63
CA GLY A 99 -16.28 0.21 -3.41
C GLY A 99 -15.93 -0.51 -2.10
N LYS A 100 -15.68 -1.83 -2.15
CA LYS A 100 -15.34 -2.65 -0.97
C LYS A 100 -13.83 -2.78 -0.78
N GLY A 101 -13.12 -2.98 -1.88
CA GLY A 101 -11.67 -3.17 -1.90
C GLY A 101 -10.91 -1.87 -2.17
N TRP A 102 -9.93 -1.97 -3.07
CA TRP A 102 -9.04 -0.88 -3.45
C TRP A 102 -9.55 -0.04 -4.63
N TYR A 103 -10.70 -0.38 -5.23
CA TYR A 103 -11.20 0.25 -6.46
C TYR A 103 -12.71 0.48 -6.47
N GLN A 104 -13.14 1.35 -7.38
CA GLN A 104 -14.51 1.52 -7.85
C GLN A 104 -14.61 1.11 -9.32
N TYR A 105 -15.67 0.40 -9.69
CA TYR A 105 -16.02 0.08 -11.07
C TYR A 105 -17.12 1.02 -11.55
N ASN A 106 -16.90 1.66 -12.70
CA ASN A 106 -17.93 2.39 -13.43
C ASN A 106 -18.57 1.45 -14.46
N MET A 107 -19.87 1.18 -14.31
CA MET A 107 -20.62 0.31 -15.22
C MET A 107 -20.89 0.95 -16.59
N GLU A 108 -20.96 2.28 -16.67
CA GLU A 108 -21.24 3.02 -17.91
C GLU A 108 -20.01 3.07 -18.81
N GLU A 109 -18.85 3.38 -18.23
CA GLU A 109 -17.58 3.48 -18.96
C GLU A 109 -16.79 2.15 -18.97
N HIS A 110 -17.23 1.16 -18.20
CA HIS A 110 -16.50 -0.09 -17.95
C HIS A 110 -15.07 0.13 -17.40
N THR A 111 -14.89 1.13 -16.53
CA THR A 111 -13.60 1.52 -15.97
C THR A 111 -13.38 1.11 -14.52
N ILE A 112 -12.16 0.69 -14.19
CA ILE A 112 -11.70 0.35 -12.82
C ILE A 112 -10.81 1.48 -12.32
N THR A 113 -11.28 2.22 -11.34
CA THR A 113 -10.59 3.38 -10.78
C THR A 113 -10.13 3.07 -9.35
N PRO A 114 -8.81 3.11 -9.05
CA PRO A 114 -8.33 2.98 -7.68
C PRO A 114 -8.92 4.06 -6.77
N LEU A 115 -9.18 3.70 -5.52
CA LEU A 115 -9.69 4.60 -4.49
C LEU A 115 -8.50 5.27 -3.75
N PRO A 116 -8.32 6.60 -3.86
CA PRO A 116 -7.14 7.29 -3.32
C PRO A 116 -7.11 7.39 -1.79
N ASP A 117 -8.25 7.14 -1.15
CA ASP A 117 -8.45 7.02 0.29
C ASP A 117 -8.27 5.58 0.80
N LYS A 118 -7.84 4.64 -0.07
CA LYS A 118 -7.55 3.27 0.33
C LYS A 118 -6.05 3.03 0.40
N VAL A 119 -5.61 2.58 1.56
CA VAL A 119 -4.23 2.18 1.82
C VAL A 119 -4.23 0.78 2.40
N ILE A 120 -3.42 -0.08 1.81
CA ILE A 120 -3.18 -1.43 2.30
C ILE A 120 -1.96 -1.37 3.21
N VAL A 121 -2.03 -1.99 4.38
CA VAL A 121 -0.84 -2.21 5.22
C VAL A 121 -0.63 -3.69 5.39
N LEU A 122 0.57 -4.16 5.07
CA LEU A 122 1.02 -5.53 5.27
C LEU A 122 1.90 -5.57 6.51
N LYS A 123 1.71 -6.56 7.38
CA LYS A 123 2.62 -6.89 8.47
C LYS A 123 3.57 -7.97 7.96
N VAL A 124 4.67 -7.60 7.31
CA VAL A 124 5.58 -8.54 6.64
C VAL A 124 6.50 -9.28 7.62
N ASP A 125 6.75 -8.71 8.80
CA ASP A 125 7.30 -9.39 9.97
C ASP A 125 6.81 -8.71 11.26
N ASP A 126 7.30 -9.13 12.44
CA ASP A 126 6.86 -8.59 13.73
C ASP A 126 7.12 -7.10 13.95
N GLN A 127 8.09 -6.52 13.23
CA GLN A 127 8.52 -5.14 13.40
C GLN A 127 8.46 -4.32 12.11
N THR A 128 8.28 -4.97 10.96
CA THR A 128 8.26 -4.33 9.64
C THR A 128 6.85 -4.37 9.06
N PHE A 129 6.37 -3.17 8.73
CA PHE A 129 5.10 -2.99 8.03
C PHE A 129 5.35 -2.27 6.71
N ILE A 130 4.58 -2.63 5.68
CA ILE A 130 4.63 -1.97 4.38
C ILE A 130 3.26 -1.37 4.10
N LYS A 131 3.20 -0.05 3.89
CA LYS A 131 2.02 0.57 3.30
C LYS A 131 2.09 0.52 1.79
N LEU A 132 0.96 0.28 1.13
CA LEU A 132 0.83 0.18 -0.31
C LEU A 132 -0.47 0.85 -0.77
N GLN A 133 -0.39 1.52 -1.92
CA GLN A 133 -1.54 2.10 -2.60
C GLN A 133 -1.44 1.80 -4.10
N ILE A 134 -2.54 1.35 -4.69
CA ILE A 134 -2.63 1.14 -6.13
C ILE A 134 -2.99 2.48 -6.77
N GLU A 135 -2.19 2.91 -7.75
CA GLU A 135 -2.36 4.17 -8.48
C GLU A 135 -3.03 3.97 -9.84
N SER A 136 -2.89 2.79 -10.45
CA SER A 136 -3.57 2.46 -11.70
C SER A 136 -3.74 0.95 -11.90
N TYR A 137 -4.79 0.59 -12.63
CA TYR A 137 -5.08 -0.76 -13.12
C TYR A 137 -4.67 -0.99 -14.58
N TYR A 138 -4.33 0.08 -15.30
CA TYR A 138 -4.17 0.06 -16.75
C TYR A 138 -2.73 0.34 -17.18
N LYS A 139 -2.37 -0.24 -18.32
CA LYS A 139 -1.03 -0.08 -18.89
C LYS A 139 -0.76 1.39 -19.16
N ASP A 140 0.42 1.83 -18.75
CA ASP A 140 0.88 3.22 -18.82
C ASP A 140 -0.06 4.23 -18.13
N GLY A 141 -0.90 3.76 -17.20
CA GLY A 141 -1.83 4.59 -16.44
C GLY A 141 -3.06 5.03 -17.22
N LYS A 142 -3.35 4.44 -18.39
CA LYS A 142 -4.36 4.94 -19.33
C LYS A 142 -5.58 4.01 -19.41
N PRO A 143 -6.80 4.47 -19.07
CA PRO A 143 -7.97 3.58 -19.00
C PRO A 143 -8.42 2.98 -20.35
N TRP A 144 -7.94 3.51 -21.48
CA TRP A 144 -8.17 2.95 -22.82
C TRP A 144 -7.13 1.90 -23.24
N GLU A 145 -6.10 1.66 -22.43
CA GLU A 145 -5.12 0.60 -22.66
C GLU A 145 -5.54 -0.72 -21.98
N ALA A 146 -4.73 -1.76 -22.15
CA ALA A 146 -4.97 -3.06 -21.51
C ALA A 146 -5.05 -2.94 -19.97
N GLY A 147 -6.10 -3.55 -19.39
CA GLY A 147 -6.27 -3.67 -17.94
C GLY A 147 -5.41 -4.77 -17.31
N ALA A 148 -5.38 -4.80 -15.98
CA ALA A 148 -4.52 -5.66 -15.17
C ALA A 148 -3.01 -5.40 -15.39
N TYR A 149 -2.65 -4.16 -15.69
CA TYR A 149 -1.28 -3.64 -15.67
C TYR A 149 -1.19 -2.65 -14.52
N TYR A 150 -0.75 -3.14 -13.37
CA TYR A 150 -0.78 -2.37 -12.14
C TYR A 150 0.33 -1.34 -12.11
N THR A 151 -0.02 -0.15 -11.64
CA THR A 151 0.92 0.80 -11.03
C THR A 151 0.58 0.94 -9.57
N LEU A 152 1.58 0.80 -8.70
CA LEU A 152 1.42 0.93 -7.26
C LEU A 152 2.62 1.64 -6.65
N ARG A 153 2.38 2.28 -5.51
CA ARG A 153 3.41 2.88 -4.66
C ARG A 153 3.38 2.25 -3.28
N TYR A 154 4.54 2.18 -2.65
CA TYR A 154 4.66 1.58 -1.33
C TYR A 154 5.85 2.15 -0.55
N ALA A 155 5.82 2.01 0.77
CA ALA A 155 6.90 2.42 1.66
C ALA A 155 6.90 1.56 2.94
N ILE A 156 8.07 1.38 3.54
CA ILE A 156 8.20 0.76 4.86
C ILE A 156 7.74 1.77 5.92
N LEU A 157 6.99 1.28 6.91
CA LEU A 157 6.62 2.01 8.12
C LEU A 157 7.59 1.63 9.25
N HIS A 158 8.01 2.61 10.03
CA HIS A 158 8.88 2.46 11.20
C HIS A 158 8.14 2.85 12.49
#